data_AF-A0A5E4R132-F1
#
_entry.id   AF-A0A5E4R132-F1
#
_cell.length_a   1.000
_cell.length_b   1.000
_cell.length_c   1.000
_cell.angle_alpha   90.00
_cell.angle_beta   90.00
_cell.angle_gamma   90.00
#
_symmetry.space_group_name_H-M   'P 1'
#
loop_
_entity.id
_entity.type
_entity.pdbx_description
1 polymer ?
#
loop_
_entity_poly.entity_id
_entity_poly.type
_entity_poly.pdbx_seq_one_letter_code
_entity_poly.pdbx_strand_id
1 'polypeptide(L)'
;MATPLPEDISAIAIGSEPDSQSHAHEGTSSGNADDGSSSNAATPAGSEGQASRQSNLQRIQQRKLQVYNWPHNKKLLKLAIYSGCQTPECGCNGWKTPVSQQTIRANTRNDNQPLATFTDPCRNCNHILVTEINRLLAAVVDVENIFMSMHREDDQDTKRVYYYLFKLLRKCILTRTEPSIEGPLGQPPFEKPSIARAITNFVLYKFNSLPQREWQTMYDLAKMFLHCFNHWNFETPSVRKLQVSNPEDISAYQVNYTRWLVFCHVPAFCDSLHHYETSLVFGRTLLRAVFKSVCRQLMDKCHSERDRMPPEKRVLVLNHFPRFLGLLEEEIFSTNSPIWDPDFKQLPPNHLQTLLDKTPGKRGEFERGQ
;
A
#
# COMPACT_ATOMS: atom_id res chain seq x y z
N MET A 1 14.76 1.09 -46.11
CA MET A 1 15.99 1.54 -45.43
C MET A 1 15.65 1.65 -43.95
N ALA A 2 16.10 0.67 -43.19
CA ALA A 2 15.90 0.56 -41.76
C ALA A 2 16.92 1.42 -41.03
N THR A 3 16.49 2.13 -40.00
CA THR A 3 17.36 2.63 -38.92
C THR A 3 16.59 2.51 -37.60
N PRO A 4 17.26 2.11 -36.50
CA PRO A 4 16.63 1.48 -35.35
C PRO A 4 16.36 2.47 -34.21
N LEU A 5 15.46 2.05 -33.31
CA LEU A 5 15.18 2.65 -32.00
C LEU A 5 16.44 2.69 -31.11
N PRO A 6 16.62 3.70 -30.25
CA PRO A 6 17.56 3.59 -29.15
C PRO A 6 16.92 2.86 -27.96
N GLU A 7 17.51 1.72 -27.62
CA GLU A 7 17.52 1.16 -26.27
C GLU A 7 18.20 2.17 -25.33
N ASP A 8 17.55 2.60 -24.24
CA ASP A 8 18.22 3.12 -23.05
C ASP A 8 17.22 3.26 -21.89
N ILE A 9 16.93 2.15 -21.21
CA ILE A 9 16.41 2.12 -19.82
C ILE A 9 17.39 1.30 -18.96
N SER A 10 18.67 1.56 -19.14
CA SER A 10 19.80 0.96 -18.41
C SER A 10 20.64 2.01 -17.67
N ALA A 11 20.29 3.30 -17.74
CA ALA A 11 21.04 4.37 -17.08
C ALA A 11 20.56 4.65 -15.65
N ILE A 12 20.84 3.70 -14.74
CA ILE A 12 21.16 4.04 -13.34
C ILE A 12 22.54 3.42 -13.05
N ALA A 13 23.59 3.99 -13.67
CA ALA A 13 24.98 3.77 -13.26
C ALA A 13 25.22 4.61 -11.99
N ILE A 14 25.42 4.01 -10.82
CA ILE A 14 26.70 3.54 -10.27
C ILE A 14 27.79 4.61 -10.40
N GLY A 15 27.86 5.46 -9.38
CA GLY A 15 29.06 6.21 -9.02
C GLY A 15 29.74 5.52 -7.83
N SER A 16 31.03 5.31 -8.00
CA SER A 16 32.02 4.68 -7.12
C SER A 16 32.01 5.13 -5.66
N GLU A 17 32.46 4.20 -4.81
CA GLU A 17 32.76 4.36 -3.38
C GLU A 17 33.56 5.63 -3.06
N PRO A 18 33.39 6.12 -1.82
CA PRO A 18 34.56 6.22 -0.97
C PRO A 18 34.39 5.38 0.29
N ASP A 19 35.44 4.65 0.61
CA ASP A 19 35.70 4.02 1.90
C ASP A 19 35.32 4.95 3.06
N SER A 20 34.43 4.48 3.92
CA SER A 20 34.25 5.00 5.27
C SER A 20 33.65 3.89 6.14
N GLN A 21 34.55 3.11 6.73
CA GLN A 21 34.25 2.22 7.85
C GLN A 21 33.51 3.02 8.94
N SER A 22 32.24 2.69 9.19
CA SER A 22 31.59 3.04 10.43
C SER A 22 30.97 1.79 11.04
N HIS A 23 31.66 1.23 12.04
CA HIS A 23 31.17 0.19 12.92
C HIS A 23 29.80 0.57 13.50
N ALA A 24 28.76 -0.17 13.12
CA ALA A 24 27.49 -0.18 13.84
C ALA A 24 27.57 -1.26 14.92
N HIS A 25 27.63 -0.82 16.18
CA HIS A 25 27.59 -1.68 17.35
C HIS A 25 26.20 -2.31 17.50
N GLU A 26 26.19 -3.62 17.75
CA GLU A 26 25.03 -4.44 18.06
C GLU A 26 24.28 -3.92 19.29
N GLY A 27 22.96 -3.77 19.16
CA GLY A 27 22.03 -3.57 20.27
C GLY A 27 21.31 -4.89 20.55
N THR A 28 21.79 -5.62 21.54
CA THR A 28 21.21 -6.86 22.06
C THR A 28 19.80 -6.59 22.61
N SER A 29 18.78 -7.21 22.02
CA SER A 29 17.46 -7.35 22.64
C SER A 29 17.30 -8.80 23.12
N SER A 30 17.23 -8.97 24.43
CA SER A 30 17.00 -10.23 25.11
C SER A 30 15.70 -10.88 24.63
N GLY A 31 15.82 -12.01 23.93
CA GLY A 31 14.70 -12.88 23.58
C GLY A 31 14.51 -13.95 24.65
N ASN A 32 13.30 -14.04 25.20
CA ASN A 32 12.85 -15.29 25.81
C ASN A 32 12.34 -16.19 24.68
N ALA A 33 13.04 -17.32 24.51
CA ALA A 33 12.59 -18.43 23.69
C ALA A 33 11.63 -19.28 24.53
N ASP A 34 10.48 -19.63 23.96
CA ASP A 34 9.84 -20.89 24.30
C ASP A 34 9.26 -21.53 23.03
N ASP A 35 9.43 -22.84 23.01
CA ASP A 35 9.51 -23.75 21.88
C ASP A 35 8.14 -24.11 21.28
N GLY A 36 8.12 -24.53 20.02
CA GLY A 36 6.89 -24.83 19.29
C GLY A 36 7.11 -25.26 17.84
N SER A 37 7.87 -26.33 17.65
CA SER A 37 8.06 -27.01 16.38
C SER A 37 6.74 -27.43 15.72
N SER A 38 6.51 -27.00 14.48
CA SER A 38 5.73 -27.75 13.49
C SER A 38 6.07 -27.33 12.07
N SER A 39 6.77 -28.22 11.40
CA SER A 39 6.87 -28.35 9.95
C SER A 39 5.50 -28.26 9.30
N ASN A 40 5.30 -27.37 8.32
CA ASN A 40 4.24 -27.54 7.34
C ASN A 40 4.65 -27.05 5.95
N ALA A 41 4.29 -27.90 5.00
CA ALA A 41 4.58 -27.85 3.59
C ALA A 41 3.87 -26.69 2.86
N ALA A 42 4.42 -26.36 1.69
CA ALA A 42 3.92 -25.36 0.75
C ALA A 42 2.40 -25.45 0.53
N THR A 43 1.68 -24.38 0.87
CA THR A 43 0.24 -24.22 0.65
C THR A 43 0.01 -22.84 -0.03
N PRO A 44 -0.95 -22.68 -0.97
CA PRO A 44 -1.02 -21.49 -1.82
C PRO A 44 -1.46 -20.24 -1.04
N ALA A 45 -0.75 -19.13 -1.27
CA ALA A 45 -0.76 -17.87 -0.51
C ALA A 45 -2.05 -17.00 -0.54
N GLY A 46 -3.21 -17.57 -0.87
CA GLY A 46 -4.42 -16.78 -1.16
C GLY A 46 -5.35 -16.48 0.03
N SER A 47 -5.55 -17.43 0.94
CA SER A 47 -6.57 -17.33 2.01
C SER A 47 -6.05 -16.64 3.27
N GLU A 48 -4.82 -16.96 3.68
CA GLU A 48 -4.19 -16.34 4.85
C GLU A 48 -3.92 -14.84 4.63
N GLY A 49 -3.67 -14.41 3.39
CA GLY A 49 -3.23 -13.05 3.07
C GLY A 49 -4.18 -11.92 3.52
N GLN A 50 -5.50 -12.04 3.34
CA GLN A 50 -6.44 -10.94 3.66
C GLN A 50 -6.81 -10.88 5.15
N ALA A 51 -7.11 -12.01 5.79
CA ALA A 51 -7.37 -12.05 7.23
C ALA A 51 -6.10 -11.72 8.04
N SER A 52 -4.94 -12.22 7.59
CA SER A 52 -3.63 -11.81 8.11
C SER A 52 -3.38 -10.34 7.88
N ARG A 53 -3.70 -9.77 6.71
CA ARG A 53 -3.55 -8.33 6.45
C ARG A 53 -4.40 -7.47 7.41
N GLN A 54 -5.66 -7.82 7.62
CA GLN A 54 -6.52 -7.08 8.57
C GLN A 54 -6.01 -7.20 10.02
N SER A 55 -5.54 -8.38 10.42
CA SER A 55 -4.89 -8.61 11.72
C SER A 55 -3.59 -7.80 11.86
N ASN A 56 -2.75 -7.78 10.82
CA ASN A 56 -1.51 -7.00 10.78
C ASN A 56 -1.80 -5.49 10.87
N LEU A 57 -2.81 -4.99 10.17
CA LEU A 57 -3.25 -3.59 10.25
C LEU A 57 -3.65 -3.19 11.67
N GLN A 58 -4.48 -4.01 12.32
CA GLN A 58 -4.89 -3.80 13.70
C GLN A 58 -3.68 -3.79 14.64
N ARG A 59 -2.72 -4.71 14.45
CA ARG A 59 -1.48 -4.75 15.23
C ARG A 59 -0.64 -3.48 15.04
N ILE A 60 -0.51 -2.97 13.82
CA ILE A 60 0.23 -1.74 13.52
C ILE A 60 -0.45 -0.54 14.21
N GLN A 61 -1.78 -0.41 14.10
CA GLN A 61 -2.54 0.65 14.75
C GLN A 61 -2.44 0.57 16.28
N GLN A 62 -2.55 -0.62 16.86
CA GLN A 62 -2.39 -0.83 18.29
C GLN A 62 -0.98 -0.45 18.76
N ARG A 63 0.05 -0.78 17.98
CA ARG A 63 1.43 -0.38 18.27
C ARG A 63 1.61 1.14 18.21
N LYS A 64 0.98 1.82 17.24
CA LYS A 64 0.95 3.30 17.16
C LYS A 64 0.30 3.91 18.41
N LEU A 65 -0.88 3.44 18.80
CA LEU A 65 -1.55 3.89 20.03
C LEU A 65 -0.69 3.64 21.28
N GLN A 66 -0.02 2.50 21.36
CA GLN A 66 0.88 2.18 22.46
C GLN A 66 2.05 3.18 22.56
N VAL A 67 2.71 3.50 21.43
CA VAL A 67 3.82 4.47 21.44
C VAL A 67 3.35 5.89 21.72
N TYR A 68 2.12 6.26 21.36
CA TYR A 68 1.51 7.54 21.71
C TYR A 68 1.23 7.69 23.21
N ASN A 69 1.05 6.58 23.93
CA ASN A 69 0.81 6.59 25.38
C ASN A 69 2.09 6.46 26.22
N TRP A 70 3.27 6.38 25.58
CA TRP A 70 4.53 6.32 26.31
C TRP A 70 4.83 7.63 27.06
N PRO A 71 5.55 7.56 28.19
CA PRO A 71 6.15 8.74 28.82
C PRO A 71 6.99 9.54 27.83
N HIS A 72 6.95 10.87 27.95
CA HIS A 72 7.57 11.79 26.99
C HIS A 72 9.06 11.49 26.72
N ASN A 73 9.81 11.17 27.78
CA ASN A 73 11.20 10.73 27.73
C ASN A 73 11.41 9.48 26.86
N LYS A 74 10.55 8.46 26.98
CA LYS A 74 10.65 7.23 26.17
C LYS A 74 10.36 7.51 24.70
N LYS A 75 9.41 8.41 24.41
CA LYS A 75 9.10 8.85 23.04
C LYS A 75 10.31 9.50 22.37
N LEU A 76 10.95 10.43 23.08
CA LEU A 76 12.14 11.15 22.58
C LEU A 76 13.32 10.21 22.35
N LEU A 77 13.59 9.27 23.26
CA LEU A 77 14.63 8.24 23.07
C LEU A 77 14.37 7.38 21.83
N LYS A 78 13.11 7.07 21.52
CA LYS A 78 12.74 6.33 20.31
C LYS A 78 13.01 7.14 19.04
N LEU A 79 12.75 8.45 19.07
CA LEU A 79 12.95 9.36 17.94
C LEU A 79 14.41 9.76 17.74
N ALA A 80 15.20 9.75 18.81
CA ALA A 80 16.61 10.14 18.82
C ALA A 80 17.43 9.48 17.72
N ILE A 81 17.20 8.18 17.46
CA ILE A 81 17.95 7.40 16.46
C ILE A 81 17.54 7.71 15.00
N TYR A 82 16.43 8.43 14.81
CA TYR A 82 15.89 8.78 13.48
C TYR A 82 15.94 10.29 13.18
N SER A 83 16.17 11.13 14.19
CA SER A 83 16.04 12.58 14.08
C SER A 83 17.39 13.29 14.04
N GLY A 84 17.51 14.28 13.17
CA GLY A 84 18.66 15.16 13.12
C GLY A 84 18.63 16.18 14.25
N CYS A 85 19.81 16.74 14.54
CA CYS A 85 19.91 17.88 15.43
C CYS A 85 19.25 19.10 14.78
N GLN A 86 18.55 19.89 15.60
CA GLN A 86 17.84 21.08 15.15
C GLN A 86 18.64 22.37 15.31
N THR A 87 19.84 22.30 15.90
CA THR A 87 20.67 23.49 16.04
C THR A 87 21.15 23.92 14.66
N PRO A 88 21.01 25.22 14.31
CA PRO A 88 21.58 25.76 13.08
C PRO A 88 23.04 25.33 12.90
N GLU A 89 23.42 24.99 11.66
CA GLU A 89 24.79 24.57 11.28
C GLU A 89 25.26 23.22 11.87
N CYS A 90 24.37 22.43 12.48
CA CYS A 90 24.71 21.11 13.00
C CYS A 90 24.37 19.96 12.04
N GLY A 91 25.39 19.23 11.53
CA GLY A 91 25.21 18.06 10.65
C GLY A 91 24.90 16.73 11.36
N CYS A 92 24.44 16.75 12.61
CA CYS A 92 24.16 15.53 13.38
C CYS A 92 22.84 14.89 12.93
N ASN A 93 22.86 13.62 12.49
CA ASN A 93 21.70 12.91 11.94
C ASN A 93 21.03 11.93 12.93
N GLY A 94 21.42 11.97 14.20
CA GLY A 94 20.89 11.07 15.22
C GLY A 94 21.44 11.40 16.60
N TRP A 95 20.55 11.57 17.57
CA TRP A 95 20.97 11.72 18.96
C TRP A 95 21.50 10.39 19.49
N LYS A 96 22.72 10.43 20.03
CA LYS A 96 23.37 9.31 20.71
C LYS A 96 23.48 9.64 22.19
N THR A 97 23.14 8.65 23.01
CA THR A 97 23.26 8.71 24.47
C THR A 97 24.70 9.06 24.87
N PRO A 98 24.92 10.07 25.74
CA PRO A 98 26.23 10.31 26.32
C PRO A 98 26.71 9.09 27.12
N VAL A 99 28.00 8.77 27.01
CA VAL A 99 28.60 7.68 27.78
C VAL A 99 28.77 8.17 29.22
N SER A 100 28.07 7.57 30.18
CA SER A 100 28.37 7.78 31.59
C SER A 100 29.82 7.35 31.85
N GLN A 101 30.69 8.27 32.29
CA GLN A 101 32.13 8.02 32.54
C GLN A 101 32.43 6.90 33.56
N GLN A 102 31.42 6.24 34.13
CA GLN A 102 31.57 5.13 35.07
C GLN A 102 31.79 3.75 34.41
N THR A 103 31.59 3.58 33.10
CA THR A 103 31.75 2.27 32.43
C THR A 103 33.20 1.87 32.11
N ILE A 104 34.20 2.71 32.44
CA ILE A 104 35.62 2.34 32.26
C ILE A 104 36.18 1.59 33.51
N ARG A 105 35.47 1.54 34.65
CA ARG A 105 36.04 1.00 35.90
C ARG A 105 35.19 -0.01 36.70
N ALA A 106 34.03 -0.46 36.25
CA ALA A 106 33.24 -1.41 37.05
C ALA A 106 32.67 -2.56 36.23
N ASN A 107 33.28 -3.73 36.42
CA ASN A 107 32.78 -5.04 36.01
C ASN A 107 31.68 -5.48 36.98
N THR A 108 30.58 -4.73 37.08
CA THR A 108 29.47 -5.05 37.98
C THR A 108 28.15 -4.77 37.26
N ARG A 109 27.46 -5.84 36.88
CA ARG A 109 26.10 -5.82 36.34
C ARG A 109 25.16 -5.31 37.44
N ASN A 110 24.86 -4.02 37.42
CA ASN A 110 23.80 -3.42 38.23
C ASN A 110 22.75 -2.87 37.25
N ASP A 111 21.53 -3.42 37.29
CA ASP A 111 20.37 -3.01 36.48
C ASP A 111 19.82 -1.60 36.83
N ASN A 112 20.57 -0.82 37.63
CA ASN A 112 20.24 0.53 38.08
C ASN A 112 21.14 1.60 37.45
N GLN A 113 21.52 1.47 36.17
CA GLN A 113 22.13 2.59 35.45
C GLN A 113 21.08 3.69 35.22
N PRO A 114 21.40 4.97 35.52
CA PRO A 114 20.50 6.07 35.19
C PRO A 114 20.31 6.12 33.67
N LEU A 115 19.07 5.85 33.23
CA LEU A 115 18.67 6.04 31.84
C LEU A 115 18.92 7.50 31.48
N ALA A 116 19.57 7.73 30.34
CA ALA A 116 19.86 9.07 29.86
C ALA A 116 18.62 9.97 29.88
N THR A 117 18.81 11.19 30.36
CA THR A 117 17.77 12.17 30.61
C THR A 117 17.74 13.23 29.50
N PHE A 118 16.63 13.95 29.38
CA PHE A 118 16.37 14.85 28.26
C PHE A 118 17.25 16.12 28.23
N THR A 119 17.83 16.51 29.36
CA THR A 119 18.86 17.57 29.41
C THR A 119 20.21 17.08 28.90
N ASP A 120 20.35 15.77 28.66
CA ASP A 120 21.61 15.21 28.24
C ASP A 120 21.87 15.59 26.78
N PRO A 121 22.92 16.38 26.57
CA PRO A 121 23.22 16.89 25.26
C PRO A 121 23.71 15.73 24.39
N CYS A 122 23.35 15.73 23.11
CA CYS A 122 23.75 14.69 22.17
C CYS A 122 25.26 14.42 22.23
N ARG A 123 25.69 13.14 22.33
CA ARG A 123 27.13 12.81 22.32
C ARG A 123 27.90 13.40 21.12
N ASN A 124 27.24 13.50 19.96
CA ASN A 124 27.86 13.95 18.72
C ASN A 124 27.84 15.47 18.52
N CYS A 125 26.88 16.19 19.11
CA CYS A 125 26.70 17.63 18.83
C CYS A 125 26.34 18.51 20.02
N ASN A 126 26.18 17.92 21.19
CA ASN A 126 25.87 18.58 22.45
C ASN A 126 24.52 19.35 22.50
N HIS A 127 23.52 18.96 21.70
CA HIS A 127 22.22 19.64 21.60
C HIS A 127 21.03 18.78 22.08
N ILE A 128 19.91 19.45 22.42
CA ILE A 128 18.66 18.87 22.96
C ILE A 128 17.64 18.64 21.84
N LEU A 129 16.75 17.64 21.99
CA LEU A 129 15.78 17.19 20.97
C LEU A 129 14.37 17.77 21.21
N VAL A 130 13.76 18.54 20.28
CA VAL A 130 12.41 19.13 20.51
C VAL A 130 11.41 19.08 19.31
N THR A 131 10.13 18.86 19.63
CA THR A 131 8.85 19.04 18.87
C THR A 131 8.47 18.14 17.67
N GLU A 132 7.14 17.90 17.54
CA GLU A 132 6.33 17.04 16.62
C GLU A 132 6.41 15.50 16.82
N ILE A 133 6.36 15.08 18.08
CA ILE A 133 6.71 13.73 18.53
C ILE A 133 5.75 12.63 18.01
N ASN A 134 4.44 12.81 18.08
CA ASN A 134 3.51 11.71 17.78
C ASN A 134 3.49 11.36 16.28
N ARG A 135 3.54 12.36 15.39
CA ARG A 135 3.63 12.14 13.94
C ARG A 135 4.91 11.38 13.57
N LEU A 136 6.05 11.82 14.10
CA LEU A 136 7.33 11.16 13.86
C LEU A 136 7.36 9.74 14.45
N LEU A 137 6.73 9.51 15.60
CA LEU A 137 6.61 8.16 16.18
C LEU A 137 5.78 7.23 15.31
N ALA A 138 4.68 7.74 14.73
CA ALA A 138 3.87 6.99 13.78
C ALA A 138 4.72 6.52 12.59
N ALA A 139 5.49 7.46 12.02
CA ALA A 139 6.39 7.21 10.91
C ALA A 139 7.51 6.23 11.28
N VAL A 140 8.03 6.26 12.51
CA VAL A 140 9.01 5.27 13.00
C VAL A 140 8.38 3.87 13.05
N VAL A 141 7.16 3.73 13.57
CA VAL A 141 6.45 2.44 13.57
C VAL A 141 6.25 1.92 12.15
N ASP A 142 5.92 2.80 11.21
CA ASP A 142 5.78 2.46 9.80
C ASP A 142 7.11 2.02 9.16
N VAL A 143 8.20 2.73 9.42
CA VAL A 143 9.56 2.35 8.98
C VAL A 143 9.96 0.98 9.50
N GLU A 144 9.70 0.69 10.77
CA GLU A 144 9.98 -0.62 11.35
C GLU A 144 9.12 -1.72 10.73
N ASN A 145 7.85 -1.43 10.45
CA ASN A 145 6.96 -2.39 9.81
C ASN A 145 7.41 -2.70 8.38
N ILE A 146 7.75 -1.68 7.57
CA ILE A 146 8.32 -1.87 6.23
C ILE A 146 9.63 -2.65 6.30
N PHE A 147 10.50 -2.34 7.26
CA PHE A 147 11.77 -3.05 7.45
C PHE A 147 11.55 -4.54 7.76
N MET A 148 10.58 -4.88 8.60
CA MET A 148 10.22 -6.28 8.88
C MET A 148 9.63 -6.97 7.65
N SER A 149 8.73 -6.31 6.91
CA SER A 149 8.17 -6.85 5.65
C SER A 149 9.26 -7.11 4.62
N MET A 150 10.22 -6.19 4.48
CA MET A 150 11.38 -6.33 3.57
C MET A 150 12.28 -7.52 3.91
N HIS A 151 12.43 -7.88 5.19
CA HIS A 151 13.24 -9.05 5.59
C HIS A 151 12.55 -10.38 5.33
N ARG A 152 11.21 -10.38 5.35
CA ARG A 152 10.38 -11.56 5.05
C ARG A 152 10.09 -11.73 3.56
N GLU A 153 10.44 -10.73 2.75
CA GLU A 153 10.16 -10.73 1.31
C GLU A 153 11.24 -11.50 0.55
N ASP A 154 10.80 -12.49 -0.22
CA ASP A 154 11.66 -13.34 -1.06
C ASP A 154 11.85 -12.72 -2.45
N ASP A 155 10.81 -12.07 -2.99
CA ASP A 155 10.85 -11.49 -4.33
C ASP A 155 11.75 -10.24 -4.35
N GLN A 156 12.77 -10.27 -5.20
CA GLN A 156 13.78 -9.20 -5.26
C GLN A 156 13.21 -7.88 -5.77
N ASP A 157 12.21 -7.91 -6.66
CA ASP A 157 11.59 -6.68 -7.17
C ASP A 157 10.75 -6.03 -6.07
N THR A 158 9.95 -6.79 -5.34
CA THR A 158 9.20 -6.29 -4.18
C THR A 158 10.12 -5.77 -3.09
N LYS A 159 11.20 -6.49 -2.77
CA LYS A 159 12.17 -6.10 -1.75
C LYS A 159 12.86 -4.77 -2.07
N ARG A 160 13.20 -4.53 -3.33
CA ARG A 160 13.76 -3.23 -3.79
C ARG A 160 12.79 -2.08 -3.54
N VAL A 161 11.50 -2.30 -3.78
CA VAL A 161 10.46 -1.28 -3.53
C VAL A 161 10.32 -1.00 -2.02
N TYR A 162 10.29 -2.03 -1.17
CA TYR A 162 10.28 -1.82 0.28
C TYR A 162 11.53 -1.09 0.77
N TYR A 163 12.71 -1.42 0.25
CA TYR A 163 13.94 -0.71 0.58
C TYR A 163 13.89 0.77 0.20
N TYR A 164 13.35 1.08 -0.99
CA TYR A 164 13.13 2.47 -1.41
C TYR A 164 12.21 3.23 -0.43
N LEU A 165 11.05 2.66 -0.09
CA LEU A 165 10.10 3.28 0.84
C LEU A 165 10.68 3.44 2.25
N PHE A 166 11.45 2.45 2.72
CA PHE A 166 12.19 2.51 3.98
C PHE A 166 13.15 3.70 3.99
N LYS A 167 13.96 3.88 2.93
CA LYS A 167 14.87 5.03 2.82
C LYS A 167 14.11 6.35 2.74
N LEU A 168 13.04 6.41 1.96
CA LEU A 168 12.21 7.60 1.79
C LEU A 168 11.66 8.07 3.15
N LEU A 169 11.01 7.18 3.90
CA LEU A 169 10.44 7.52 5.20
C LEU A 169 11.51 7.86 6.22
N ARG A 170 12.65 7.15 6.26
CA ARG A 170 13.78 7.54 7.13
C ARG A 170 14.30 8.94 6.83
N LYS A 171 14.43 9.28 5.55
CA LYS A 171 14.79 10.65 5.12
C LYS A 171 13.73 11.64 5.60
N CYS A 172 12.45 11.36 5.42
CA CYS A 172 11.35 12.22 5.84
C CYS A 172 11.30 12.45 7.35
N ILE A 173 11.59 11.43 8.16
CA ILE A 173 11.70 11.57 9.62
C ILE A 173 12.90 12.47 9.98
N LEU A 174 14.03 12.26 9.30
CA LEU A 174 15.26 13.03 9.52
C LEU A 174 15.06 14.52 9.16
N THR A 175 14.47 14.80 8.00
CA THR A 175 14.27 16.15 7.45
C THR A 175 12.95 16.80 7.85
N ARG A 176 12.06 16.05 8.52
CA ARG A 176 10.70 16.48 8.90
C ARG A 176 9.86 16.95 7.72
N THR A 177 9.98 16.25 6.59
CA THR A 177 9.22 16.54 5.37
C THR A 177 8.17 15.47 5.12
N GLU A 178 7.17 15.79 4.31
CA GLU A 178 6.22 14.80 3.84
C GLU A 178 6.84 13.86 2.80
N PRO A 179 6.49 12.57 2.82
CA PRO A 179 6.98 11.64 1.81
C PRO A 179 6.35 11.96 0.46
N SER A 180 7.21 12.30 -0.49
CA SER A 180 6.88 12.46 -1.90
C SER A 180 7.59 11.37 -2.71
N ILE A 181 6.83 10.62 -3.49
CA ILE A 181 7.36 9.60 -4.41
C ILE A 181 7.53 10.27 -5.76
N GLU A 182 8.73 10.74 -6.07
CA GLU A 182 9.06 11.35 -7.37
C GLU A 182 9.86 10.38 -8.24
N GLY A 183 9.70 10.48 -9.56
CA GLY A 183 10.49 9.71 -10.51
C GLY A 183 9.71 9.18 -11.72
N PRO A 184 10.29 8.23 -12.47
CA PRO A 184 9.77 7.76 -13.76
C PRO A 184 8.45 6.99 -13.66
N LEU A 185 7.99 6.67 -12.44
CA LEU A 185 6.71 6.01 -12.21
C LEU A 185 5.51 6.93 -12.53
N GLY A 186 5.69 8.25 -12.54
CA GLY A 186 4.58 9.20 -12.65
C GLY A 186 3.72 9.26 -11.39
N GLN A 187 2.66 10.07 -11.42
CA GLN A 187 1.70 10.24 -10.32
C GLN A 187 0.32 9.69 -10.69
N PRO A 188 -0.46 9.19 -9.72
CA PRO A 188 -1.85 8.81 -9.96
C PRO A 188 -2.71 10.03 -10.35
N PRO A 189 -3.79 9.85 -11.14
CA PRO A 189 -4.22 8.60 -11.77
C PRO A 189 -3.34 8.24 -12.99
N PHE A 190 -3.08 6.95 -13.17
CA PHE A 190 -2.18 6.45 -14.23
C PHE A 190 -2.90 6.19 -15.57
N GLU A 191 -4.22 5.96 -15.53
CA GLU A 191 -5.00 5.67 -16.72
C GLU A 191 -6.45 6.19 -16.54
N LYS A 192 -7.06 6.62 -17.64
CA LYS A 192 -8.47 7.03 -17.69
C LYS A 192 -9.16 6.35 -18.88
N PRO A 193 -10.40 5.86 -18.73
CA PRO A 193 -11.16 5.82 -17.48
C PRO A 193 -10.56 4.83 -16.48
N SER A 194 -10.82 5.07 -15.19
CA SER A 194 -10.39 4.16 -14.12
C SER A 194 -11.16 2.85 -14.16
N ILE A 195 -10.65 1.81 -13.51
CA ILE A 195 -11.33 0.52 -13.37
C ILE A 195 -12.71 0.68 -12.75
N ALA A 196 -12.84 1.48 -11.67
CA ALA A 196 -14.13 1.75 -11.04
C ALA A 196 -15.12 2.40 -12.01
N ARG A 197 -14.65 3.34 -12.84
CA ARG A 197 -15.48 3.97 -13.85
C ARG A 197 -15.90 2.98 -14.94
N ALA A 198 -14.96 2.19 -15.46
CA ALA A 198 -15.23 1.19 -16.49
C ALA A 198 -16.22 0.11 -16.01
N ILE A 199 -16.10 -0.33 -14.75
CA ILE A 199 -17.03 -1.32 -14.17
C ILE A 199 -18.41 -0.71 -13.94
N THR A 200 -18.48 0.57 -13.57
CA THR A 200 -19.77 1.29 -13.51
C THR A 200 -20.41 1.39 -14.90
N ASN A 201 -19.61 1.77 -15.91
CA ASN A 201 -20.05 1.81 -17.31
C ASN A 201 -20.52 0.44 -17.80
N PHE A 202 -19.83 -0.64 -17.41
CA PHE A 202 -20.23 -2.01 -17.72
C PHE A 202 -21.61 -2.37 -17.17
N VAL A 203 -21.90 -2.03 -15.90
CA VAL A 203 -23.21 -2.32 -15.31
C VAL A 203 -24.32 -1.56 -16.04
N LEU A 204 -24.08 -0.30 -16.38
CA LEU A 204 -25.01 0.47 -17.20
C LEU A 204 -25.15 -0.17 -18.58
N TYR A 205 -24.05 -0.50 -19.25
CA TYR A 205 -24.03 -0.99 -20.63
C TYR A 205 -24.79 -2.31 -20.78
N LYS A 206 -24.48 -3.30 -19.94
CA LYS A 206 -25.02 -4.66 -20.08
C LYS A 206 -26.37 -4.86 -19.42
N PHE A 207 -26.69 -4.11 -18.37
CA PHE A 207 -27.82 -4.41 -17.51
C PHE A 207 -28.89 -3.33 -17.46
N ASN A 208 -28.79 -2.24 -18.24
CA ASN A 208 -29.75 -1.11 -18.18
C ASN A 208 -31.23 -1.51 -18.31
N SER A 209 -31.50 -2.56 -19.09
CA SER A 209 -32.85 -3.05 -19.37
C SER A 209 -33.42 -3.94 -18.26
N LEU A 210 -32.61 -4.32 -17.26
CA LEU A 210 -33.07 -5.17 -16.17
C LEU A 210 -34.06 -4.44 -15.24
N PRO A 211 -35.02 -5.16 -14.64
CA PRO A 211 -35.83 -4.64 -13.54
C PRO A 211 -34.97 -4.14 -12.38
N GLN A 212 -35.48 -3.17 -11.62
CA GLN A 212 -34.73 -2.51 -10.52
C GLN A 212 -34.04 -3.49 -9.56
N ARG A 213 -34.73 -4.56 -9.14
CA ARG A 213 -34.18 -5.55 -8.20
C ARG A 213 -32.99 -6.31 -8.78
N GLU A 214 -33.09 -6.72 -10.05
CA GLU A 214 -32.04 -7.47 -10.74
C GLU A 214 -30.86 -6.56 -11.09
N TRP A 215 -31.14 -5.34 -11.54
CA TRP A 215 -30.11 -4.32 -11.77
C TRP A 215 -29.32 -4.03 -10.50
N GLN A 216 -30.02 -3.84 -9.37
CA GLN A 216 -29.40 -3.62 -8.07
C GLN A 216 -28.48 -4.79 -7.68
N THR A 217 -28.89 -6.02 -8.00
CA THR A 217 -28.08 -7.23 -7.75
C THR A 217 -26.77 -7.19 -8.56
N MET A 218 -26.83 -6.82 -9.85
CA MET A 218 -25.62 -6.67 -10.69
C MET A 218 -24.71 -5.53 -10.19
N TYR A 219 -25.30 -4.43 -9.75
CA TYR A 219 -24.56 -3.30 -9.17
C TYR A 219 -23.88 -3.68 -7.84
N ASP A 220 -24.53 -4.49 -7.00
CA ASP A 220 -23.93 -4.99 -5.77
C ASP A 220 -22.79 -5.99 -6.03
N LEU A 221 -22.91 -6.84 -7.05
CA LEU A 221 -21.81 -7.70 -7.53
C LEU A 221 -20.61 -6.87 -8.03
N ALA A 222 -20.87 -5.78 -8.75
CA ALA A 222 -19.82 -4.88 -9.22
C ALA A 222 -19.07 -4.21 -8.06
N LYS A 223 -19.80 -3.72 -7.04
CA LYS A 223 -19.19 -3.17 -5.82
C LYS A 223 -18.40 -4.24 -5.05
N MET A 224 -18.92 -5.47 -4.97
CA MET A 224 -18.21 -6.58 -4.34
C MET A 224 -16.90 -6.89 -5.07
N PHE A 225 -16.91 -6.96 -6.41
CA PHE A 225 -15.70 -7.13 -7.21
C PHE A 225 -14.67 -6.01 -6.95
N LEU A 226 -15.11 -4.74 -7.03
CA LEU A 226 -14.23 -3.59 -6.80
C LEU A 226 -13.62 -3.60 -5.39
N HIS A 227 -14.42 -3.95 -4.38
CA HIS A 227 -13.95 -4.09 -3.02
C HIS A 227 -12.86 -5.18 -2.90
N CYS A 228 -13.10 -6.37 -3.48
CA CYS A 228 -12.10 -7.43 -3.51
C CYS A 228 -10.83 -7.00 -4.26
N PHE A 229 -10.99 -6.30 -5.38
CA PHE A 229 -9.89 -5.83 -6.22
C PHE A 229 -8.99 -4.82 -5.51
N ASN A 230 -9.57 -3.85 -4.78
CA ASN A 230 -8.81 -2.86 -4.01
C ASN A 230 -7.96 -3.51 -2.89
N HIS A 231 -8.39 -4.67 -2.38
CA HIS A 231 -7.72 -5.40 -1.30
C HIS A 231 -6.96 -6.65 -1.78
N TRP A 232 -6.87 -6.84 -3.09
CA TRP A 232 -6.18 -7.99 -3.66
C TRP A 232 -4.67 -7.87 -3.50
N ASN A 233 -3.99 -9.00 -3.36
CA ASN A 233 -2.53 -9.07 -3.41
C ASN A 233 -2.12 -9.61 -4.78
N PHE A 234 -1.58 -8.75 -5.65
CA PHE A 234 -1.21 -9.17 -7.00
C PHE A 234 0.06 -10.02 -7.00
N GLU A 235 0.16 -10.92 -7.98
CA GLU A 235 1.32 -11.79 -8.17
C GLU A 235 2.59 -10.95 -8.38
N THR A 236 3.72 -11.38 -7.83
CA THR A 236 4.98 -10.66 -8.04
C THR A 236 5.41 -10.74 -9.51
N PRO A 237 6.23 -9.78 -10.00
CA PRO A 237 6.76 -9.83 -11.36
C PRO A 237 7.49 -11.15 -11.68
N SER A 238 8.22 -11.71 -10.72
CA SER A 238 8.91 -13.01 -10.89
C SER A 238 7.93 -14.14 -11.19
N VAL A 239 6.82 -14.21 -10.46
CA VAL A 239 5.75 -15.20 -10.70
C VAL A 239 5.07 -14.93 -12.04
N ARG A 240 4.79 -13.66 -12.35
CA ARG A 240 4.12 -13.27 -13.58
C ARG A 240 4.92 -13.61 -14.83
N LYS A 241 6.25 -13.45 -14.76
CA LYS A 241 7.19 -13.78 -15.83
C LYS A 241 7.16 -15.27 -16.20
N LEU A 242 6.76 -16.16 -15.28
CA LEU A 242 6.58 -17.59 -15.58
C LEU A 242 5.29 -17.88 -16.36
N GLN A 243 4.31 -16.98 -16.32
CA GLN A 243 2.99 -17.17 -16.91
C GLN A 243 2.82 -16.43 -18.26
N VAL A 244 3.63 -15.40 -18.51
CA VAL A 244 3.54 -14.54 -19.70
C VAL A 244 4.83 -14.61 -20.48
N SER A 245 4.75 -14.83 -21.79
CA SER A 245 5.94 -14.94 -22.65
C SER A 245 6.34 -13.63 -23.33
N ASN A 246 5.42 -12.66 -23.45
CA ASN A 246 5.69 -11.38 -24.09
C ASN A 246 6.51 -10.45 -23.16
N PRO A 247 7.73 -10.05 -23.54
CA PRO A 247 8.58 -9.17 -22.72
C PRO A 247 7.98 -7.78 -22.45
N GLU A 248 7.25 -7.21 -23.41
CA GLU A 248 6.65 -5.88 -23.27
C GLU A 248 5.54 -5.89 -22.21
N ASP A 249 4.71 -6.94 -22.21
CA ASP A 249 3.66 -7.12 -21.20
C ASP A 249 4.24 -7.32 -19.79
N ILE A 250 5.37 -8.01 -19.68
CA ILE A 250 6.08 -8.18 -18.40
C ILE A 250 6.62 -6.84 -17.90
N SER A 251 7.25 -6.06 -18.78
CA SER A 251 7.80 -4.73 -18.42
C SER A 251 6.69 -3.76 -17.99
N ALA A 252 5.59 -3.71 -18.75
CA ALA A 252 4.42 -2.91 -18.40
C ALA A 252 3.81 -3.35 -17.06
N TYR A 253 3.76 -4.66 -16.80
CA TYR A 253 3.31 -5.20 -15.52
C TYR A 253 4.24 -4.80 -14.38
N GLN A 254 5.56 -4.88 -14.55
CA GLN A 254 6.55 -4.47 -13.54
C GLN A 254 6.33 -3.02 -13.11
N VAL A 255 6.19 -2.10 -14.06
CA VAL A 255 5.94 -0.68 -13.77
C VAL A 255 4.63 -0.51 -12.99
N ASN A 256 3.54 -1.15 -13.43
CA ASN A 256 2.25 -1.05 -12.74
C ASN A 256 2.26 -1.74 -11.37
N TYR A 257 3.00 -2.83 -11.20
CA TYR A 257 3.19 -3.51 -9.92
C TYR A 257 3.93 -2.62 -8.93
N THR A 258 5.01 -1.96 -9.36
CA THR A 258 5.71 -0.96 -8.54
C THR A 258 4.82 0.21 -8.16
N ARG A 259 4.06 0.78 -9.12
CA ARG A 259 3.07 1.83 -8.84
C ARG A 259 2.04 1.36 -7.80
N TRP A 260 1.51 0.15 -7.97
CA TRP A 260 0.52 -0.40 -7.06
C TRP A 260 1.12 -0.59 -5.66
N LEU A 261 2.36 -1.08 -5.54
CA LEU A 261 3.03 -1.22 -4.26
C LEU A 261 3.14 0.11 -3.51
N VAL A 262 3.66 1.15 -4.19
CA VAL A 262 4.00 2.41 -3.53
C VAL A 262 2.81 3.33 -3.29
N PHE A 263 1.77 3.28 -4.13
CA PHE A 263 0.60 4.18 -4.02
C PHE A 263 -0.65 3.51 -3.44
N CYS A 264 -0.75 2.17 -3.45
CA CYS A 264 -1.96 1.45 -3.01
C CYS A 264 -1.65 0.43 -1.90
N HIS A 265 -0.77 -0.54 -2.17
CA HIS A 265 -0.57 -1.68 -1.28
C HIS A 265 0.07 -1.31 0.07
N VAL A 266 1.23 -0.66 0.03
CA VAL A 266 1.97 -0.28 1.24
C VAL A 266 1.26 0.82 2.02
N PRO A 267 0.76 1.90 1.39
CA PRO A 267 0.01 2.93 2.12
C PRO A 267 -1.22 2.40 2.86
N ALA A 268 -1.83 1.30 2.41
CA ALA A 268 -2.94 0.68 3.13
C ALA A 268 -2.57 0.24 4.56
N PHE A 269 -1.30 -0.07 4.84
CA PHE A 269 -0.79 -0.42 6.17
C PHE A 269 0.31 0.52 6.70
N CYS A 270 0.57 1.61 5.99
CA CYS A 270 1.60 2.60 6.30
C CYS A 270 0.97 3.98 6.07
N ASP A 271 0.26 4.49 7.08
CA ASP A 271 -0.48 5.76 6.99
C ASP A 271 0.42 7.01 6.90
N SER A 272 1.74 6.86 7.06
CA SER A 272 2.70 7.90 6.71
C SER A 272 2.73 8.20 5.21
N LEU A 273 2.29 7.28 4.35
CA LEU A 273 2.22 7.45 2.90
C LEU A 273 0.78 7.73 2.47
N HIS A 274 0.59 8.53 1.42
CA HIS A 274 -0.73 8.78 0.87
C HIS A 274 -1.31 7.52 0.20
N HIS A 275 -2.50 7.11 0.61
CA HIS A 275 -3.17 5.91 0.11
C HIS A 275 -4.17 6.24 -1.00
N TYR A 276 -4.03 5.54 -2.12
CA TYR A 276 -4.98 5.55 -3.23
C TYR A 276 -5.65 4.19 -3.38
N GLU A 277 -6.93 4.18 -3.75
CA GLU A 277 -7.60 2.94 -4.13
C GLU A 277 -7.15 2.47 -5.53
N THR A 278 -6.75 1.21 -5.64
CA THR A 278 -6.28 0.60 -6.89
C THR A 278 -7.25 0.86 -8.05
N SER A 279 -8.55 0.64 -7.84
CA SER A 279 -9.56 0.78 -8.88
C SER A 279 -9.82 2.22 -9.33
N LEU A 280 -9.37 3.22 -8.57
CA LEU A 280 -9.53 4.64 -8.92
C LEU A 280 -8.34 5.18 -9.72
N VAL A 281 -7.14 4.64 -9.49
CA VAL A 281 -5.91 5.18 -10.09
C VAL A 281 -5.38 4.36 -11.27
N PHE A 282 -5.81 3.11 -11.41
CA PHE A 282 -5.49 2.26 -12.56
C PHE A 282 -6.68 2.11 -13.51
N GLY A 283 -6.40 1.70 -14.75
CA GLY A 283 -7.38 1.48 -15.82
C GLY A 283 -7.25 0.11 -16.48
N ARG A 284 -7.53 0.07 -17.78
CA ARG A 284 -7.64 -1.15 -18.60
C ARG A 284 -6.38 -1.97 -18.61
N THR A 285 -5.22 -1.33 -18.61
CA THR A 285 -3.92 -2.00 -18.77
C THR A 285 -3.64 -2.94 -17.59
N LEU A 286 -3.72 -2.42 -16.36
CA LEU A 286 -3.54 -3.25 -15.16
C LEU A 286 -4.65 -4.30 -15.07
N LEU A 287 -5.91 -3.90 -15.29
CA LEU A 287 -7.03 -4.83 -15.17
C LEU A 287 -6.87 -6.03 -16.12
N ARG A 288 -6.55 -5.79 -17.40
CA ARG A 288 -6.26 -6.87 -18.37
C ARG A 288 -5.16 -7.80 -17.90
N ALA A 289 -4.09 -7.25 -17.34
CA ALA A 289 -2.98 -8.07 -16.85
C ALA A 289 -3.45 -9.01 -15.73
N VAL A 290 -4.16 -8.50 -14.72
CA VAL A 290 -4.43 -9.29 -13.50
C VAL A 290 -5.75 -10.06 -13.53
N PHE A 291 -6.73 -9.66 -14.37
CA PHE A 291 -8.13 -10.09 -14.25
C PHE A 291 -8.31 -11.61 -14.18
N LYS A 292 -7.73 -12.35 -15.14
CA LYS A 292 -7.91 -13.82 -15.18
C LYS A 292 -7.39 -14.50 -13.91
N SER A 293 -6.22 -14.11 -13.42
CA SER A 293 -5.65 -14.69 -12.21
C SER A 293 -6.47 -14.30 -10.97
N VAL A 294 -6.85 -13.01 -10.86
CA VAL A 294 -7.68 -12.51 -9.77
C VAL A 294 -9.03 -13.21 -9.73
N CYS A 295 -9.73 -13.35 -10.86
CA CYS A 295 -11.04 -14.00 -10.94
C CYS A 295 -10.97 -15.47 -10.55
N ARG A 296 -9.97 -16.21 -11.04
CA ARG A 296 -9.76 -17.61 -10.65
C ARG A 296 -9.56 -17.73 -9.14
N GLN A 297 -8.60 -16.99 -8.58
CA GLN A 297 -8.29 -17.04 -7.15
C GLN A 297 -9.46 -16.56 -6.28
N LEU A 298 -10.20 -15.54 -6.73
CA LEU A 298 -11.39 -15.05 -6.04
C LEU A 298 -12.49 -16.11 -6.01
N MET A 299 -12.73 -16.79 -7.13
CA MET A 299 -13.69 -17.89 -7.17
C MET A 299 -13.25 -19.05 -6.28
N ASP A 300 -11.98 -19.45 -6.30
CA ASP A 300 -11.44 -20.50 -5.41
C ASP A 300 -11.64 -20.13 -3.94
N LYS A 301 -11.42 -18.86 -3.59
CA LYS A 301 -11.68 -18.34 -2.24
C LYS A 301 -13.16 -18.39 -1.87
N CYS A 302 -14.04 -17.97 -2.78
CA CYS A 302 -15.48 -18.02 -2.56
C CYS A 302 -15.99 -19.45 -2.32
N HIS A 303 -15.44 -20.44 -3.03
CA HIS A 303 -15.77 -21.85 -2.81
C HIS A 303 -15.25 -22.37 -1.47
N SER A 304 -14.02 -22.02 -1.09
CA SER A 304 -13.44 -22.48 0.19
C SER A 304 -14.11 -21.86 1.41
N GLU A 305 -14.64 -20.64 1.31
CA GLU A 305 -15.35 -19.96 2.40
C GLU A 305 -16.88 -20.15 2.36
N ARG A 306 -17.41 -20.97 1.44
CA ARG A 306 -18.86 -21.17 1.20
C ARG A 306 -19.67 -21.36 2.49
N ASP A 307 -19.19 -22.21 3.38
CA ASP A 307 -19.94 -22.61 4.57
C ASP A 307 -19.93 -21.54 5.67
N ARG A 308 -18.98 -20.59 5.59
CA ARG A 308 -18.88 -19.43 6.50
C ARG A 308 -19.74 -18.23 6.04
N MET A 309 -20.22 -18.26 4.80
CA MET A 309 -21.03 -17.17 4.25
C MET A 309 -22.49 -17.24 4.71
N PRO A 310 -23.15 -16.10 4.98
CA PRO A 310 -24.60 -16.03 5.11
C PRO A 310 -25.31 -16.64 3.88
N PRO A 311 -26.48 -17.28 4.04
CA PRO A 311 -27.20 -17.92 2.93
C PRO A 311 -27.43 -17.01 1.72
N GLU A 312 -27.78 -15.74 1.94
CA GLU A 312 -28.08 -14.77 0.89
C GLU A 312 -26.81 -14.44 0.08
N LYS A 313 -25.68 -14.24 0.77
CA LYS A 313 -24.38 -13.99 0.14
C LYS A 313 -23.89 -15.22 -0.63
N ARG A 314 -24.11 -16.42 -0.09
CA ARG A 314 -23.72 -17.68 -0.74
C ARG A 314 -24.40 -17.84 -2.09
N VAL A 315 -25.72 -17.61 -2.16
CA VAL A 315 -26.48 -17.67 -3.41
C VAL A 315 -25.95 -16.64 -4.42
N LEU A 316 -25.73 -15.41 -3.97
CA LEU A 316 -25.23 -14.32 -4.83
C LEU A 316 -23.87 -14.66 -5.46
N VAL A 317 -22.93 -15.12 -4.62
CA VAL A 317 -21.54 -15.40 -5.01
C VAL A 317 -21.44 -16.66 -5.85
N LEU A 318 -22.18 -17.73 -5.55
CA LEU A 318 -22.01 -18.99 -6.28
C LEU A 318 -22.83 -19.06 -7.56
N ASN A 319 -24.00 -18.40 -7.61
CA ASN A 319 -24.90 -18.56 -8.77
C ASN A 319 -24.82 -17.38 -9.76
N HIS A 320 -24.62 -16.15 -9.27
CA HIS A 320 -24.67 -14.96 -10.12
C HIS A 320 -23.28 -14.42 -10.47
N PHE A 321 -22.35 -14.46 -9.53
CA PHE A 321 -21.03 -13.87 -9.71
C PHE A 321 -20.19 -14.51 -10.84
N PRO A 322 -20.18 -15.85 -11.07
CA PRO A 322 -19.42 -16.44 -12.17
C PRO A 322 -19.84 -15.90 -13.54
N ARG A 323 -21.16 -15.78 -13.75
CA ARG A 323 -21.72 -15.21 -14.99
C ARG A 323 -21.37 -13.72 -15.12
N PHE A 324 -21.47 -12.97 -14.03
CA PHE A 324 -21.07 -11.56 -14.01
C PHE A 324 -19.60 -11.38 -14.43
N LEU A 325 -18.70 -12.19 -13.87
CA LEU A 325 -17.27 -12.15 -14.20
C LEU A 325 -17.00 -12.52 -15.66
N GLY A 326 -17.68 -13.55 -16.19
CA GLY A 326 -17.55 -13.91 -17.61
C GLY A 326 -17.97 -12.80 -18.56
N LEU A 327 -19.11 -12.15 -18.30
CA LEU A 327 -19.56 -11.00 -19.10
C LEU A 327 -18.62 -9.80 -18.99
N LEU A 328 -18.04 -9.57 -17.81
CA LEU A 328 -17.05 -8.51 -17.60
C LEU A 328 -15.74 -8.82 -18.32
N GLU A 329 -15.31 -10.10 -18.35
CA GLU A 329 -14.12 -10.55 -19.08
C GLU A 329 -14.21 -10.18 -20.56
N GLU A 330 -15.35 -10.47 -21.20
CA GLU A 330 -15.59 -10.16 -22.61
C GLU A 330 -15.35 -8.67 -22.90
N GLU A 331 -15.84 -7.77 -22.05
CA GLU A 331 -15.68 -6.32 -22.23
C GLU A 331 -14.28 -5.80 -21.88
N ILE A 332 -13.58 -6.44 -20.95
CA ILE A 332 -12.18 -6.11 -20.63
C ILE A 332 -11.28 -6.42 -21.83
N PHE A 333 -11.46 -7.60 -22.45
CA PHE A 333 -10.59 -8.08 -23.52
C PHE A 333 -11.05 -7.65 -24.91
N SER A 334 -12.33 -7.36 -25.14
CA SER A 334 -12.84 -6.78 -26.40
C SER A 334 -12.13 -5.47 -26.73
N THR A 335 -11.64 -5.32 -27.96
CA THR A 335 -10.98 -4.08 -28.44
C THR A 335 -11.93 -2.89 -28.47
N ASN A 336 -13.17 -3.12 -28.89
CA ASN A 336 -14.18 -2.10 -29.19
C ASN A 336 -15.20 -1.91 -28.06
N SER A 337 -14.89 -2.36 -26.84
CA SER A 337 -15.83 -2.21 -25.72
C SER A 337 -16.03 -0.73 -25.38
N PRO A 338 -17.29 -0.23 -25.35
CA PRO A 338 -17.59 1.16 -25.06
C PRO A 338 -17.38 1.53 -23.58
N ILE A 339 -17.22 0.55 -22.68
CA ILE A 339 -17.07 0.82 -21.25
C ILE A 339 -15.79 1.60 -20.92
N TRP A 340 -14.81 1.54 -21.83
CA TRP A 340 -13.53 2.23 -21.75
C TRP A 340 -13.52 3.61 -22.41
N ASP A 341 -14.63 4.03 -23.01
CA ASP A 341 -14.75 5.36 -23.59
C ASP A 341 -14.87 6.42 -22.47
N PRO A 342 -13.96 7.42 -22.41
CA PRO A 342 -14.06 8.53 -21.46
C PRO A 342 -15.38 9.29 -21.55
N ASP A 343 -15.96 9.36 -22.75
CA ASP A 343 -17.21 10.07 -23.05
C ASP A 343 -18.43 9.17 -22.98
N PHE A 344 -18.29 7.94 -22.45
CA PHE A 344 -19.40 7.01 -22.29
C PHE A 344 -20.57 7.67 -21.54
N LYS A 345 -21.69 7.81 -22.25
CA LYS A 345 -22.95 8.34 -21.74
C LYS A 345 -24.04 7.33 -22.04
N GLN A 346 -24.64 6.80 -21.00
CA GLN A 346 -25.84 6.01 -21.08
C GLN A 346 -26.85 6.56 -20.09
N LEU A 347 -28.10 6.68 -20.55
CA LEU A 347 -29.19 7.08 -19.68
C LEU A 347 -29.31 6.05 -18.55
N PRO A 348 -29.29 6.47 -17.27
CA PRO A 348 -29.47 5.56 -16.16
C PRO A 348 -30.83 4.86 -16.28
N PRO A 349 -31.01 3.67 -15.68
CA PRO A 349 -32.29 2.96 -15.74
C PRO A 349 -33.49 3.84 -15.34
N ASN A 350 -34.66 3.62 -15.96
CA ASN A 350 -35.86 4.45 -15.74
C ASN A 350 -36.24 4.62 -14.26
N HIS A 351 -36.02 3.58 -13.45
CA HIS A 351 -36.28 3.63 -12.00
C HIS A 351 -35.32 4.58 -11.25
N LEU A 352 -34.07 4.74 -11.71
CA LEU A 352 -33.11 5.72 -11.18
C LEU A 352 -33.40 7.13 -11.70
N GLN A 353 -33.83 7.28 -12.96
CA GLN A 353 -34.29 8.57 -13.49
C GLN A 353 -35.47 9.12 -12.68
N THR A 354 -36.43 8.26 -12.33
CA THR A 354 -37.60 8.64 -11.52
C THR A 354 -37.21 9.11 -10.11
N LEU A 355 -36.09 8.64 -9.56
CA LEU A 355 -35.54 9.11 -8.27
C LEU A 355 -34.80 10.45 -8.42
N LEU A 356 -34.07 10.65 -9.51
CA LEU A 356 -33.38 11.91 -9.80
C LEU A 356 -34.38 13.04 -10.06
N ASP A 357 -35.45 12.78 -10.81
CA ASP A 357 -36.53 13.74 -11.08
C ASP A 357 -37.35 14.10 -9.83
N LYS A 358 -37.33 13.23 -8.81
CA LYS A 358 -37.96 13.48 -7.50
C LYS A 358 -37.08 14.29 -6.54
N THR A 359 -35.92 14.79 -6.97
CA THR A 359 -35.07 15.69 -6.17
C THR A 359 -35.22 17.13 -6.69
N PRO A 360 -36.24 17.91 -6.28
CA PRO A 360 -36.35 19.30 -6.67
C PRO A 360 -35.42 20.13 -5.78
N GLY A 361 -34.32 20.63 -6.34
CA GLY A 361 -33.45 21.55 -5.60
C GLY A 361 -32.27 22.05 -6.42
N LYS A 362 -32.34 23.32 -6.85
CA LYS A 362 -31.33 24.11 -7.56
C LYS A 362 -31.29 23.99 -9.10
N ARG A 363 -32.43 24.29 -9.73
CA ARG A 363 -32.42 24.98 -11.02
C ARG A 363 -33.50 26.05 -11.01
N GLY A 364 -33.07 27.31 -10.88
CA GLY A 364 -33.95 28.48 -10.99
C GLY A 364 -34.09 29.26 -9.70
N GLU A 365 -33.07 30.04 -9.34
CA GLU A 365 -33.22 31.26 -8.54
C GLU A 365 -31.92 32.08 -8.65
N PHE A 366 -31.68 32.64 -9.83
CA PHE A 366 -30.78 33.77 -10.03
C PHE A 366 -31.30 34.54 -11.25
N GLU A 367 -32.50 35.09 -11.12
CA GLU A 367 -32.98 36.18 -11.98
C GLU A 367 -34.28 36.74 -11.41
N ARG A 368 -34.13 37.80 -10.62
CA ARG A 368 -35.00 39.01 -10.49
C ARG A 368 -35.07 39.49 -9.05
N GLY A 369 -34.65 40.74 -8.83
CA GLY A 369 -35.26 41.61 -7.83
C GLY A 369 -34.30 42.40 -6.94
N GLN A 370 -33.89 43.57 -7.45
CA GLN A 370 -33.39 44.78 -6.75
C GLN A 370 -32.00 44.77 -6.12
#